data_AF-A0A3B0A4J9-F1
#
_entry.id   AF-A0A3B0A4J9-F1
#
_cell.length_a   1.000
_cell.length_b   1.000
_cell.length_c   1.000
_cell.angle_alpha   90.00
_cell.angle_beta   90.00
_cell.angle_gamma   90.00
#
_symmetry.space_group_name_H-M   'P 1'
#
loop_
_entity.id
_entity.type
_entity.pdbx_description
1 polymer ?
#
loop_
_entity_poly.entity_id
_entity_poly.type
_entity_poly.pdbx_seq_one_letter_code
_entity_poly.pdbx_strand_id
1 'polypeptide(L)'
;MDLTSYVSNLGREFATVAEAGGEEARALVERLTGPLESAIRMTLLDALSAAADEITRDLAPGSVELRLRGRDPNFVVTPPPAEPSGLAAEDAAATVDIAPDSDLLIAEEGPAARINVRMPEQLKAAIEEAAAREGRSVNAWLVRAAAAGLQRTERGQRPEPRGGAKRGQQHFTGWVR
;
A
#
# COMPACT_ATOMS: atom_id res chain seq x y z
N MET A 1 -11.33 16.02 1.31
CA MET A 1 -12.28 16.24 0.21
C MET A 1 -12.78 17.66 0.33
N ASP A 2 -12.74 18.45 -0.75
CA ASP A 2 -13.28 19.82 -0.75
C ASP A 2 -14.75 19.78 -1.17
N LEU A 3 -15.65 19.87 -0.19
CA LEU A 3 -17.10 19.91 -0.43
C LEU A 3 -17.56 21.22 -1.08
N THR A 4 -16.77 22.30 -0.98
CA THR A 4 -17.13 23.61 -1.54
C THR A 4 -17.19 23.57 -3.05
N SER A 5 -16.25 22.87 -3.69
CA SER A 5 -16.27 22.63 -5.13
C SER A 5 -17.56 21.92 -5.56
N TYR A 6 -17.99 20.86 -4.88
CA TYR A 6 -19.23 20.13 -5.22
C TYR A 6 -20.49 20.99 -5.03
N VAL A 7 -20.60 21.70 -3.91
CA VAL A 7 -21.77 22.54 -3.64
C VAL A 7 -21.83 23.72 -4.61
N SER A 8 -20.68 24.32 -4.94
CA SER A 8 -20.63 25.41 -5.92
C SER A 8 -20.99 24.96 -7.34
N ASN A 9 -20.60 23.75 -7.74
CA ASN A 9 -21.01 23.17 -9.03
C ASN A 9 -22.52 23.00 -9.08
N LEU A 10 -23.11 22.43 -8.03
CA LEU A 10 -24.55 22.23 -7.94
C LEU A 10 -25.32 23.58 -7.99
N GLY A 11 -24.81 24.60 -7.30
CA GLY A 11 -25.37 25.95 -7.36
C GLY A 11 -25.33 26.55 -8.78
N ARG A 12 -24.24 26.33 -9.54
CA ARG A 12 -24.16 26.76 -10.94
C ARG A 12 -25.15 26.01 -11.83
N GLU A 13 -25.30 24.71 -11.65
CA GLU A 13 -26.30 23.92 -12.39
C GLU A 13 -27.73 24.40 -12.12
N PHE A 14 -28.07 24.69 -10.86
CA PHE A 14 -29.37 25.27 -10.51
C PHE A 14 -29.60 26.64 -11.19
N ALA A 15 -28.58 27.50 -11.23
CA ALA A 15 -28.67 28.77 -11.93
C ALA A 15 -28.92 28.60 -13.43
N THR A 16 -28.25 27.65 -14.09
CA THR A 16 -28.48 27.32 -15.50
C THR A 16 -29.91 26.83 -15.76
N VAL A 17 -30.47 25.99 -14.88
CA VAL A 17 -31.86 25.53 -15.01
C VAL A 17 -32.84 26.69 -14.81
N ALA A 18 -32.55 27.60 -13.88
CA ALA A 18 -33.40 28.75 -13.61
C ALA A 18 -33.45 29.77 -14.75
N GLU A 19 -32.42 29.86 -15.60
CA GLU A 19 -32.44 30.71 -16.80
C GLU A 19 -33.56 30.34 -17.78
N ALA A 20 -33.90 29.05 -17.88
CA ALA A 20 -35.02 28.59 -18.70
C ALA A 20 -36.39 28.94 -18.07
N GLY A 21 -36.44 29.24 -16.77
CA GLY A 21 -37.65 29.55 -16.01
C GLY A 21 -38.01 31.04 -15.94
N GLY A 22 -37.21 31.92 -16.56
CA GLY A 22 -37.42 33.37 -16.55
C GLY A 22 -36.93 34.09 -15.28
N GLU A 23 -37.18 35.41 -15.22
CA GLU A 23 -36.64 36.31 -14.19
C GLU A 23 -37.05 35.93 -12.76
N GLU A 24 -38.28 35.45 -12.55
CA GLU A 24 -38.74 35.04 -11.21
C GLU A 24 -38.02 33.80 -10.69
N ALA A 25 -37.72 32.83 -11.56
CA ALA A 25 -36.94 31.64 -11.21
C ALA A 25 -35.49 32.03 -10.87
N ARG A 26 -34.90 32.94 -11.65
CA ARG A 26 -33.55 33.46 -11.41
C ARG A 26 -33.46 34.18 -10.06
N ALA A 27 -34.41 35.08 -9.78
CA ALA A 27 -34.48 35.81 -8.51
C ALA A 27 -34.70 34.86 -7.31
N LEU A 28 -35.42 33.75 -7.49
CA LEU A 28 -35.58 32.74 -6.46
C LEU A 28 -34.26 32.01 -6.16
N VAL A 29 -33.54 31.55 -7.19
CA VAL A 29 -32.25 30.87 -7.02
C VAL A 29 -31.23 31.78 -6.33
N GLU A 30 -31.16 33.05 -6.71
CA GLU A 30 -30.21 33.99 -6.11
C GLU A 30 -30.47 34.21 -4.62
N ARG A 31 -31.74 34.24 -4.20
CA ARG A 31 -32.10 34.31 -2.76
C ARG A 31 -31.82 33.01 -2.00
N LEU A 32 -31.95 31.87 -2.66
CA LEU A 32 -31.84 30.56 -2.00
C LEU A 32 -30.41 30.00 -1.97
N THR A 33 -29.54 30.37 -2.91
CA THR A 33 -28.19 29.79 -3.05
C THR A 33 -27.39 29.80 -1.75
N GLY A 34 -27.35 30.95 -1.05
CA GLY A 34 -26.60 31.09 0.21
C GLY A 34 -27.14 30.18 1.34
N PRO A 35 -28.43 30.28 1.71
CA PRO A 35 -29.04 29.39 2.70
C PRO A 35 -28.95 27.90 2.34
N LEU A 36 -29.12 27.56 1.05
CA LEU A 36 -29.13 26.17 0.59
C LEU A 36 -27.74 25.53 0.66
N GLU A 37 -26.66 26.28 0.45
CA GLU A 37 -25.29 25.75 0.52
C GLU A 37 -25.00 25.10 1.88
N SER A 38 -25.42 25.72 2.98
CA SER A 38 -25.20 25.19 4.32
C SER A 38 -26.00 23.91 4.56
N ALA A 39 -27.25 23.87 4.10
CA ALA A 39 -28.13 22.71 4.22
C ALA A 39 -27.61 21.53 3.38
N ILE A 40 -27.21 21.76 2.12
CA ILE A 40 -26.65 20.73 1.25
C ILE A 40 -25.37 20.17 1.86
N ARG A 41 -24.48 21.03 2.34
CA ARG A 41 -23.22 20.59 2.96
C ARG A 41 -23.46 19.72 4.18
N MET A 42 -24.41 20.10 5.05
CA MET A 42 -24.77 19.30 6.22
C MET A 42 -25.29 17.92 5.80
N THR A 43 -26.24 17.88 4.87
CA THR A 43 -26.79 16.62 4.34
C THR A 43 -25.72 15.73 3.72
N LEU A 44 -24.74 16.30 3.01
CA LEU A 44 -23.61 15.55 2.46
C LEU A 44 -22.72 14.97 3.57
N LEU A 45 -22.44 15.74 4.63
CA LEU A 45 -21.65 15.23 5.75
C LEU A 45 -22.37 14.11 6.51
N ASP A 46 -23.69 14.22 6.69
CA ASP A 46 -24.52 13.19 7.31
C ASP A 46 -24.51 11.91 6.46
N ALA A 47 -24.68 12.04 5.14
CA ALA A 47 -24.65 10.91 4.22
C ALA A 47 -23.27 10.22 4.18
N LEU A 48 -22.18 10.99 4.15
CA LEU A 48 -20.82 10.44 4.18
C LEU A 48 -20.51 9.74 5.51
N SER A 49 -21.05 10.26 6.62
CA SER A 49 -20.89 9.64 7.94
C SER A 49 -21.64 8.31 8.02
N ALA A 50 -22.89 8.27 7.55
CA ALA A 50 -23.67 7.03 7.49
C ALA A 50 -23.00 5.97 6.58
N ALA A 51 -22.44 6.39 5.44
CA ALA A 51 -21.69 5.50 4.56
C ALA A 51 -20.40 4.97 5.22
N ALA A 52 -19.68 5.80 5.98
CA ALA A 52 -18.50 5.37 6.72
C ALA A 52 -18.85 4.30 7.78
N ASP A 53 -19.98 4.47 8.48
CA ASP A 53 -20.47 3.49 9.45
C ASP A 53 -20.85 2.16 8.80
N GLU A 54 -21.51 2.20 7.64
CA GLU A 54 -21.84 1.00 6.86
C GLU A 54 -20.57 0.24 6.45
N ILE A 55 -19.61 0.95 5.83
CA ILE A 55 -18.34 0.35 5.40
C ILE A 55 -17.55 -0.18 6.60
N THR A 56 -17.57 0.52 7.74
CA THR A 56 -16.87 0.06 8.96
C THR A 56 -17.43 -1.25 9.49
N ARG A 57 -18.75 -1.48 9.42
CA ARG A 57 -19.34 -2.75 9.81
C ARG A 57 -18.87 -3.90 8.91
N ASP A 58 -18.77 -3.63 7.61
CA ASP A 58 -18.35 -4.62 6.63
C ASP A 58 -16.83 -4.88 6.63
N LEU A 59 -16.03 -3.90 7.07
CA LEU A 59 -14.57 -3.95 7.07
C LEU A 59 -13.96 -4.60 8.33
N ALA A 60 -14.76 -4.91 9.35
CA ALA A 60 -14.27 -5.44 10.63
C ALA A 60 -13.32 -6.65 10.45
N PRO A 61 -12.15 -6.71 11.12
CA PRO A 61 -11.69 -5.84 12.23
C PRO A 61 -11.10 -4.47 11.84
N GLY A 62 -11.10 -4.08 10.57
CA GLY A 62 -10.75 -2.73 10.13
C GLY A 62 -11.87 -1.71 10.35
N SER A 63 -11.61 -0.44 10.05
CA SER A 63 -12.58 0.66 10.15
C SER A 63 -12.36 1.75 9.12
N VAL A 64 -13.42 2.50 8.82
CA VAL A 64 -13.36 3.72 8.02
C VAL A 64 -13.97 4.86 8.82
N GLU A 65 -13.15 5.87 9.13
CA GLU A 65 -13.58 7.03 9.91
C GLU A 65 -13.60 8.29 9.05
N LEU A 66 -14.50 9.22 9.36
CA LEU A 66 -14.54 10.54 8.74
C LEU A 66 -13.91 11.59 9.67
N ARG A 67 -12.74 12.12 9.32
CA ARG A 67 -12.10 13.23 10.03
C ARG A 67 -12.36 14.56 9.34
N LEU A 68 -12.86 15.53 10.09
CA LEU A 68 -12.99 16.92 9.64
C LEU A 68 -11.70 17.69 9.91
N ARG A 69 -11.20 18.40 8.89
CA ARG A 69 -10.17 19.44 9.02
C ARG A 69 -10.80 20.77 8.60
N GLY A 70 -11.17 21.59 9.57
CA GLY A 70 -12.00 22.77 9.30
C GLY A 70 -13.36 22.34 8.75
N ARG A 71 -13.62 22.62 7.46
CA ARG A 71 -14.86 22.24 6.77
C ARG A 71 -14.68 21.09 5.77
N ASP A 72 -13.46 20.55 5.69
CA ASP A 72 -13.10 19.54 4.70
C ASP A 72 -13.08 18.16 5.35
N PRO A 73 -13.98 17.24 4.97
CA PRO A 73 -13.97 15.87 5.45
C PRO A 73 -12.85 15.06 4.77
N ASN A 74 -12.28 14.10 5.49
CA ASN A 74 -11.26 13.18 5.00
C ASN A 74 -11.49 11.79 5.59
N PHE A 75 -11.45 10.77 4.74
CA PHE A 75 -11.57 9.38 5.18
C PHE A 75 -10.23 8.88 5.72
N VAL A 76 -10.28 8.26 6.89
CA VAL A 76 -9.17 7.52 7.48
C VAL A 76 -9.56 6.06 7.49
N VAL A 77 -8.82 5.25 6.72
CA VAL A 77 -9.06 3.82 6.63
C VAL A 77 -8.02 3.11 7.47
N THR A 78 -8.49 2.33 8.44
CA THR A 78 -7.68 1.40 9.22
C THR A 78 -7.95 0.00 8.66
N PRO A 79 -7.03 -0.60 7.90
CA PRO A 79 -7.24 -1.95 7.41
C PRO A 79 -7.28 -2.94 8.57
N PRO A 80 -8.01 -4.06 8.44
CA PRO A 80 -7.98 -5.12 9.44
C PRO A 80 -6.52 -5.57 9.68
N PRO A 81 -6.09 -5.82 10.93
CA PRO A 81 -4.79 -6.39 11.19
C PRO A 81 -4.65 -7.69 10.39
N ALA A 82 -3.63 -7.74 9.54
CA ALA A 82 -3.31 -8.96 8.82
C ALA A 82 -3.09 -10.06 9.86
N GLU A 83 -3.95 -11.09 9.85
CA GLU A 83 -3.65 -12.31 10.57
C GLU A 83 -2.27 -12.78 10.06
N PRO A 84 -1.37 -13.26 10.95
CA PRO A 84 -0.13 -13.88 10.51
C PRO A 84 -0.44 -15.26 9.91
N SER A 85 -1.22 -15.31 8.83
CA SER A 85 -1.29 -16.44 7.94
C SER A 85 -0.08 -16.34 7.03
N GLY A 86 0.85 -17.28 7.19
CA GLY A 86 1.86 -17.52 6.18
C GLY A 86 1.21 -17.66 4.81
N LEU A 87 1.86 -17.03 3.83
CA LEU A 87 1.66 -17.19 2.39
C LEU A 87 0.38 -16.55 1.80
N ALA A 88 0.62 -15.66 0.84
CA ALA A 88 -0.31 -15.09 -0.16
C ALA A 88 -1.33 -14.07 0.38
N ALA A 89 -1.68 -12.96 -0.29
CA ALA A 89 -1.39 -12.41 -1.60
C ALA A 89 -2.02 -10.99 -1.69
N GLU A 90 -1.50 -10.14 -2.61
CA GLU A 90 -2.26 -9.24 -3.53
C GLU A 90 -3.18 -8.12 -2.92
N ASP A 91 -3.29 -6.88 -3.40
CA ASP A 91 -2.72 -6.10 -4.50
C ASP A 91 -3.19 -4.62 -4.37
N ALA A 92 -2.68 -3.75 -5.25
CA ALA A 92 -3.15 -2.38 -5.60
C ALA A 92 -2.62 -1.19 -4.76
N ALA A 93 -2.06 -0.11 -5.33
CA ALA A 93 -1.70 0.26 -6.69
C ALA A 93 -0.77 1.49 -6.65
N ALA A 94 0.22 1.58 -7.57
CA ALA A 94 0.57 2.80 -8.32
C ALA A 94 1.78 2.54 -9.24
N THR A 95 1.46 2.50 -10.54
CA THR A 95 2.29 2.51 -11.75
C THR A 95 3.48 3.48 -11.75
N VAL A 96 4.65 3.04 -12.22
CA VAL A 96 5.41 3.68 -13.33
C VAL A 96 6.22 2.61 -14.07
N ASP A 97 5.97 2.51 -15.37
CA ASP A 97 6.59 1.60 -16.33
C ASP A 97 7.88 2.21 -16.89
N ILE A 98 9.05 1.57 -16.67
CA ILE A 98 10.25 1.68 -17.53
C ILE A 98 11.01 0.34 -17.55
N ALA A 99 10.94 -0.30 -18.72
CA ALA A 99 11.72 -1.36 -19.39
C ALA A 99 13.04 -1.94 -18.78
N PRO A 100 13.42 -3.17 -19.19
CA PRO A 100 14.08 -4.16 -18.35
C PRO A 100 15.58 -4.31 -18.62
N ASP A 101 16.36 -4.70 -17.61
CA ASP A 101 17.55 -5.51 -17.86
C ASP A 101 18.01 -6.34 -16.63
N SER A 102 18.13 -7.65 -16.88
CA SER A 102 19.09 -8.60 -16.29
C SER A 102 18.98 -9.04 -14.81
N ASP A 103 18.32 -10.20 -14.67
CA ASP A 103 18.90 -11.46 -14.17
C ASP A 103 19.42 -11.52 -12.72
N LEU A 104 18.51 -11.43 -11.74
CA LEU A 104 18.59 -12.18 -10.47
C LEU A 104 17.16 -12.39 -9.93
N LEU A 105 16.69 -13.63 -9.94
CA LEU A 105 15.39 -14.05 -9.42
C LEU A 105 15.34 -13.97 -7.89
N ILE A 106 15.21 -12.76 -7.36
CA ILE A 106 14.36 -12.48 -6.21
C ILE A 106 13.31 -11.55 -6.79
N ALA A 107 12.09 -12.04 -6.93
CA ALA A 107 11.03 -11.30 -7.61
C ALA A 107 10.86 -9.91 -6.97
N GLU A 108 11.32 -8.87 -7.69
CA GLU A 108 10.97 -7.45 -7.48
C GLU A 108 9.52 -7.18 -7.93
N GLU A 109 8.65 -8.19 -7.80
CA GLU A 109 7.25 -8.21 -8.22
C GLU A 109 6.39 -8.89 -7.15
N GLY A 110 6.94 -9.01 -5.94
CA GLY A 110 6.22 -9.32 -4.71
C GLY A 110 6.10 -8.06 -3.84
N PRO A 111 5.11 -8.02 -2.92
CA PRO A 111 4.94 -6.88 -2.03
C PRO A 111 6.23 -6.61 -1.24
N ALA A 112 6.92 -5.51 -1.56
CA ALA A 112 8.10 -5.07 -0.82
C ALA A 112 7.68 -4.70 0.61
N ALA A 113 8.15 -5.47 1.60
CA ALA A 113 7.89 -5.18 3.00
C ALA A 113 8.57 -3.85 3.40
N ARG A 114 7.78 -2.88 3.86
CA ARG A 114 8.32 -1.59 4.35
C ARG A 114 9.03 -1.79 5.69
N ILE A 115 10.31 -1.42 5.76
CA ILE A 115 11.13 -1.49 6.98
C ILE A 115 11.68 -0.10 7.30
N ASN A 116 11.47 0.38 8.54
CA ASN A 116 12.10 1.61 9.05
C ASN A 116 13.35 1.25 9.84
N VAL A 117 14.53 1.61 9.34
CA VAL A 117 15.83 1.33 9.99
C VAL A 117 16.36 2.59 10.67
N ARG A 118 16.76 2.47 11.94
CA ARG A 118 17.53 3.50 12.65
C ARG A 118 18.98 3.09 12.69
N MET A 119 19.88 3.94 12.22
CA MET A 119 21.31 3.66 12.17
C MET A 119 22.12 4.89 12.59
N PRO A 120 23.36 4.70 13.10
CA PRO A 120 24.28 5.81 13.35
C PRO A 120 24.60 6.58 12.06
N GLU A 121 24.83 7.89 12.17
CA GLU A 121 25.04 8.77 11.02
C GLU A 121 26.25 8.34 10.15
N GLN A 122 27.30 7.85 10.80
CA GLN A 122 28.49 7.37 10.10
C GLN A 122 28.20 6.15 9.21
N LEU A 123 27.28 5.29 9.64
CA LEU A 123 26.89 4.10 8.88
C LEU A 123 26.02 4.47 7.68
N LYS A 124 25.08 5.42 7.86
CA LYS A 124 24.28 5.96 6.77
C LYS A 124 25.16 6.58 5.67
N ALA A 125 26.12 7.41 6.03
CA ALA A 125 27.02 8.05 5.08
C ALA A 125 27.84 7.03 4.27
N ALA A 126 28.37 5.99 4.92
CA ALA A 126 29.11 4.92 4.25
C ALA A 126 28.24 4.14 3.24
N ILE A 127 26.96 3.91 3.57
CA ILE A 127 26.00 3.25 2.69
C ILE A 127 25.68 4.12 1.47
N GLU A 128 25.46 5.42 1.66
CA GLU A 128 25.19 6.36 0.56
C GLU A 128 26.36 6.45 -0.42
N GLU A 129 27.59 6.50 0.09
CA GLU A 129 28.80 6.51 -0.76
C GLU A 129 28.96 5.19 -1.54
N ALA A 130 28.69 4.05 -0.91
CA ALA A 130 28.75 2.75 -1.56
C ALA A 130 27.69 2.60 -2.66
N ALA A 131 26.46 3.04 -2.40
CA ALA A 131 25.38 3.06 -3.38
C ALA A 131 25.69 3.99 -4.57
N ALA A 132 26.24 5.18 -4.30
CA ALA A 132 26.62 6.14 -5.33
C ALA A 132 27.74 5.62 -6.25
N ARG A 133 28.76 4.96 -5.69
CA ARG A 133 29.85 4.33 -6.46
C ARG A 133 29.34 3.25 -7.41
N GLU A 134 28.26 2.58 -7.02
CA GLU A 134 27.61 1.53 -7.78
C GLU A 134 26.50 2.03 -8.72
N GLY A 135 26.21 3.34 -8.73
CA GLY A 135 25.14 3.94 -9.53
C GLY A 135 23.75 3.44 -9.14
N ARG A 136 23.55 3.05 -7.87
CA ARG A 136 22.30 2.45 -7.37
C ARG A 136 21.64 3.34 -6.33
N SER A 137 20.33 3.20 -6.18
CA SER A 137 19.63 3.77 -5.03
C SER A 137 20.10 3.08 -3.75
N VAL A 138 20.09 3.82 -2.65
CA VAL A 138 20.41 3.28 -1.31
C VAL A 138 19.55 2.06 -1.00
N ASN A 139 18.27 2.09 -1.35
CA ASN A 139 17.36 0.95 -1.15
C ASN A 139 17.80 -0.29 -1.94
N ALA A 140 18.09 -0.14 -3.25
CA ALA A 140 18.53 -1.25 -4.08
C ALA A 140 19.89 -1.82 -3.62
N TRP A 141 20.79 -0.96 -3.17
CA TRP A 141 22.08 -1.38 -2.61
C TRP A 141 21.89 -2.16 -1.30
N LEU A 142 21.02 -1.70 -0.40
CA LEU A 142 20.72 -2.36 0.86
C LEU A 142 20.04 -3.72 0.67
N VAL A 143 19.07 -3.82 -0.24
CA VAL A 143 18.39 -5.08 -0.57
C VAL A 143 19.40 -6.11 -1.08
N ARG A 144 20.30 -5.71 -1.98
CA ARG A 144 21.39 -6.56 -2.48
C ARG A 144 22.35 -6.99 -1.37
N ALA A 145 22.78 -6.05 -0.52
CA ALA A 145 23.69 -6.35 0.59
C ALA A 145 23.06 -7.36 1.57
N ALA A 146 21.76 -7.21 1.87
CA ALA A 146 21.01 -8.15 2.69
C ALA A 146 20.92 -9.55 2.04
N ALA A 147 20.59 -9.62 0.75
CA ALA A 147 20.55 -10.87 0.00
C ALA A 147 21.91 -11.59 -0.02
N ALA A 148 23.01 -10.85 -0.25
CA ALA A 148 24.36 -11.39 -0.22
C ALA A 148 24.76 -11.92 1.17
N GLY A 149 24.35 -11.22 2.24
CA GLY A 149 24.56 -11.65 3.62
C GLY A 149 23.85 -12.97 3.94
N LEU A 150 22.61 -13.14 3.50
CA LEU A 150 21.83 -14.37 3.69
C LEU A 150 22.47 -15.57 2.96
N GLN A 151 22.87 -15.40 1.70
CA GLN A 151 23.54 -16.47 0.93
C GLN A 151 24.88 -16.91 1.54
N ARG A 152 25.59 -16.01 2.24
CA ARG A 152 26.84 -16.34 2.94
C ARG A 152 26.57 -17.20 4.16
N THR A 153 25.51 -16.90 4.91
CA THR A 153 25.08 -17.66 6.08
C THR A 153 24.64 -19.08 5.72
N GLU A 154 23.88 -19.24 4.63
CA GLU A 154 23.42 -20.55 4.15
C GLU A 154 24.57 -21.45 3.70
N ARG A 155 25.57 -20.88 2.98
CA ARG A 155 26.78 -21.63 2.59
C ARG A 155 27.63 -22.05 3.78
N GLY A 156 27.62 -21.30 4.88
CA GLY A 156 28.33 -21.66 6.11
C GLY A 156 27.63 -22.73 6.97
N GLN A 157 26.32 -22.93 6.79
CA GLN A 157 25.53 -23.87 7.59
C GLN A 157 25.35 -25.24 6.95
N ARG A 158 25.67 -25.43 5.66
CA ARG A 158 25.56 -26.74 5.02
C ARG A 158 26.68 -27.66 5.54
N PRO A 159 26.37 -28.74 6.29
CA PRO A 159 27.37 -29.76 6.58
C PRO A 159 27.73 -30.43 5.25
N GLU A 160 29.02 -30.48 4.93
CA GLU A 160 29.50 -31.26 3.79
C GLU A 160 28.96 -32.69 3.89
N PRO A 161 28.18 -33.19 2.90
CA PRO A 161 27.84 -34.59 2.87
C PRO A 161 29.11 -35.35 2.52
N ARG A 162 29.73 -35.97 3.53
CA ARG A 162 30.70 -37.05 3.36
C ARG A 162 30.09 -38.07 2.40
N GLY A 163 30.55 -38.05 1.15
CA GLY A 163 30.03 -38.87 0.06
C GLY A 163 30.20 -40.36 0.36
N GLY A 164 29.12 -40.98 0.85
CA GLY A 164 28.97 -42.42 0.94
C GLY A 164 27.95 -42.90 -0.08
N ALA A 165 28.41 -43.61 -1.11
CA ALA A 165 27.78 -44.81 -1.67
C ALA A 165 28.36 -45.13 -3.06
N LYS A 166 29.39 -45.98 -3.11
CA LYS A 166 29.56 -46.88 -4.25
C LYS A 166 29.07 -48.25 -3.84
N ARG A 167 28.07 -48.71 -4.58
CA ARG A 167 27.56 -50.08 -4.72
C ARG A 167 28.65 -51.13 -4.58
N GLY A 168 28.33 -52.24 -3.92
CA GLY A 168 29.04 -53.50 -4.19
C GLY A 168 28.93 -54.57 -3.11
N GLN A 169 28.12 -55.58 -3.43
CA GLN A 169 28.30 -57.00 -3.10
C GLN A 169 27.68 -57.55 -1.80
N GLN A 170 26.72 -58.42 -2.06
CA GLN A 170 26.14 -59.41 -1.17
C GLN A 170 27.23 -60.42 -0.76
N HIS A 171 27.34 -60.72 0.53
CA HIS A 171 28.07 -61.89 1.00
C HIS A 171 27.20 -62.65 2.00
N PHE A 172 26.78 -63.83 1.57
CA PHE A 172 26.20 -64.87 2.40
C PHE A 172 27.35 -65.70 2.96
N THR A 173 27.45 -65.88 4.27
CA THR A 173 28.29 -66.94 4.86
C THR A 173 27.50 -67.67 5.93
N GLY A 174 27.45 -69.00 5.77
CA GLY A 174 26.70 -69.94 6.58
C GLY A 174 27.41 -70.32 7.87
N TRP A 175 26.61 -70.85 8.80
CA TRP A 175 27.07 -71.45 10.05
C TRP A 175 27.19 -72.96 9.88
N VAL A 176 28.31 -73.53 10.36
CA VAL A 176 28.46 -74.96 10.64
C VAL A 176 28.75 -75.10 12.13
N ARG A 177 28.20 -76.18 12.71
CA ARG A 177 28.26 -76.61 14.11
C ARG A 177 29.66 -76.79 14.66
#